data_AF-A0A382XG55-F1
#
_entry.id   AF-A0A382XG55-F1
#
_cell.length_a   1.000
_cell.length_b   1.000
_cell.length_c   1.000
_cell.angle_alpha   90.00
_cell.angle_beta   90.00
_cell.angle_gamma   90.00
#
_symmetry.space_group_name_H-M   'P 1'
#
loop_
_entity.id
_entity.type
_entity.pdbx_description
1 polymer ?
#
loop_
_entity_poly.entity_id
_entity_poly.type
_entity_poly.pdbx_seq_one_letter_code
_entity_poly.pdbx_strand_id
1 'polypeptide(L)'
;MLSRRDWFQITAGAALGLNPRILEALQSQETITRAIPSSGERLPAVGLGGANTFSRVARDENFDAIGGVLQTLVDGGGSVFDTAAGYGASEEVSGRVTQELGIANRIFWATKVNVAGGRRGGNRSADPDAARAQIERSFNRLQIPVIDLIQVHNMGDPPTQ
;
A
#
# COMPACT_ATOMS: atom_id res chain seq x y z
N MET A 1 53.12 8.84 11.37
CA MET A 1 51.99 9.35 12.18
C MET A 1 51.30 10.42 11.36
N LEU A 2 49.98 10.32 11.15
CA LEU A 2 49.20 11.37 10.48
C LEU A 2 49.02 12.55 11.43
N SER A 3 49.33 13.78 11.00
CA SER A 3 49.05 14.97 11.79
C SER A 3 47.57 15.34 11.71
N ARG A 4 47.08 16.14 12.66
CA ARG A 4 45.71 16.69 12.61
C ARG A 4 45.44 17.45 11.30
N ARG A 5 46.46 18.15 10.80
CA ARG A 5 46.38 18.91 9.55
C ARG A 5 46.26 17.98 8.33
N ASP A 6 47.05 16.90 8.30
CA ASP A 6 46.97 15.89 7.24
C ASP A 6 45.59 15.22 7.26
N TRP A 7 45.07 14.92 8.45
CA TRP A 7 43.73 14.37 8.63
C TRP A 7 42.65 15.29 8.07
N PHE A 8 42.67 16.59 8.39
CA PHE A 8 41.70 17.55 7.86
C PHE A 8 41.82 17.77 6.35
N GLN A 9 43.03 17.75 5.80
CA GLN A 9 43.22 17.88 4.35
C GLN A 9 42.71 16.65 3.60
N ILE A 10 42.91 15.45 4.14
CA ILE A 10 42.42 14.20 3.55
C ILE A 10 40.89 14.14 3.60
N THR A 11 40.26 14.47 4.74
CA THR A 11 38.80 14.43 4.85
C THR A 11 38.09 15.54 4.06
N ALA A 12 38.65 16.76 4.03
CA ALA A 12 38.09 17.85 3.23
C ALA A 12 38.18 17.57 1.72
N GLY A 13 39.29 16.98 1.26
CA GLY A 13 39.47 16.57 -0.13
C GLY A 13 38.51 15.45 -0.56
N ALA A 14 38.24 14.49 0.33
CA ALA A 14 37.29 13.40 0.07
C ALA A 14 35.82 13.89 0.04
N ALA A 15 35.46 14.85 0.90
CA ALA A 15 34.11 15.42 0.95
C ALA A 15 33.76 16.29 -0.28
N LEU A 16 34.75 16.97 -0.87
CA LEU A 16 34.56 17.78 -2.09
C LEU A 16 34.46 16.95 -3.38
N GLY A 17 34.85 15.67 -3.35
CA GLY A 17 34.74 14.75 -4.48
C GLY A 17 33.35 14.10 -4.62
N LEU A 18 32.52 14.19 -3.57
CA LEU A 18 31.16 13.68 -3.59
C LEU A 18 30.22 14.80 -4.01
N ASN A 19 29.38 14.53 -5.00
CA ASN A 19 28.33 15.47 -5.40
C ASN A 19 27.43 15.72 -4.18
N PRO A 20 27.23 16.98 -3.76
CA PRO A 20 26.40 17.30 -2.59
C PRO A 20 24.99 16.72 -2.71
N ARG A 21 24.47 16.53 -3.93
CA ARG A 21 23.17 15.85 -4.15
C ARG A 21 23.20 14.35 -3.89
N ILE A 22 24.34 13.69 -4.09
CA ILE A 22 24.49 12.27 -3.73
C ILE A 22 24.55 12.14 -2.22
N LEU A 23 25.25 13.05 -1.54
CA LEU A 23 25.30 13.07 -0.08
C LEU A 23 23.92 13.37 0.51
N GLU A 24 23.21 14.34 -0.05
CA GLU A 24 21.82 14.67 0.31
C GLU A 24 20.88 13.50 0.04
N ALA A 25 21.00 12.80 -1.09
CA ALA A 25 20.21 11.61 -1.40
C ALA A 25 20.51 10.42 -0.46
N LEU A 26 21.78 10.24 -0.06
CA LEU A 26 22.18 9.21 0.92
C LEU A 26 21.75 9.58 2.35
N GLN A 27 21.60 10.87 2.65
CA GLN A 27 21.06 11.37 3.91
C GLN A 27 19.53 11.40 3.92
N SER A 28 18.87 11.60 2.77
CA SER A 28 17.42 11.59 2.62
C SER A 28 16.92 10.16 2.49
N GLN A 29 16.68 9.51 3.63
CA GLN A 29 15.90 8.27 3.68
C GLN A 29 14.38 8.50 3.61
N GLU A 30 13.94 9.73 3.30
CA GLU A 30 12.52 10.03 3.26
C GLU A 30 11.85 9.41 2.03
N THR A 31 10.80 8.62 2.28
CA THR A 31 9.94 8.07 1.25
C THR A 31 9.37 9.20 0.39
N ILE A 32 9.50 9.07 -0.93
CA ILE A 32 8.85 10.02 -1.87
C ILE A 32 7.34 9.95 -1.64
N THR A 33 6.72 11.10 -1.37
CA THR A 33 5.29 11.19 -1.09
C THR A 33 4.59 12.16 -2.04
N ARG A 34 3.28 11.95 -2.24
CA ARG A 34 2.39 12.82 -3.00
C ARG A 34 1.17 13.16 -2.16
N ALA A 35 0.67 14.39 -2.29
CA ALA A 35 -0.57 14.80 -1.64
C ALA A 35 -1.79 14.31 -2.43
N ILE A 36 -2.81 13.81 -1.74
CA ILE A 36 -4.15 13.68 -2.30
C ILE A 36 -4.70 15.11 -2.53
N PRO A 37 -5.08 15.49 -3.77
CA PRO A 37 -5.40 16.90 -4.07
C PRO A 37 -6.50 17.52 -3.22
N SER A 38 -7.50 16.74 -2.81
CA SER A 38 -8.65 17.22 -2.04
C SER A 38 -8.40 17.33 -0.53
N SER A 39 -7.63 16.40 0.06
CA SER A 39 -7.42 16.34 1.52
C SER A 39 -6.05 16.89 1.95
N GLY A 40 -5.07 16.94 1.04
CA GLY A 40 -3.68 17.27 1.37
C GLY A 40 -2.92 16.13 2.07
N GLU A 41 -3.57 15.00 2.36
CA GLU A 41 -2.94 13.83 2.97
C GLU A 41 -1.78 13.33 2.10
N ARG A 42 -0.62 13.12 2.73
CA ARG A 42 0.63 12.73 2.05
C ARG A 42 0.76 11.21 2.07
N LEU A 43 0.64 10.59 0.90
CA LEU A 43 0.84 9.15 0.75
C LEU A 43 2.18 8.84 0.06
N PRO A 44 2.83 7.72 0.41
CA PRO A 44 3.96 7.19 -0.36
C PRO A 44 3.61 7.06 -1.85
N ALA A 45 4.56 7.45 -2.71
CA ALA A 45 4.38 7.42 -4.16
C ALA A 45 4.33 5.99 -4.72
N VAL A 46 4.77 5.00 -3.94
CA VAL A 46 4.72 3.57 -4.26
C VAL A 46 3.87 2.87 -3.22
N GLY A 47 2.91 2.07 -3.68
CA GLY A 47 2.07 1.20 -2.85
C GLY A 47 2.22 -0.26 -3.20
N LEU A 48 1.70 -1.13 -2.34
CA LEU A 48 1.68 -2.58 -2.52
C LEU A 48 0.31 -3.06 -3.01
N GLY A 49 0.28 -3.83 -4.09
CA GLY A 49 -0.95 -4.42 -4.61
C GLY A 49 -1.17 -5.86 -4.13
N GLY A 50 -2.37 -6.17 -3.66
CA GLY A 50 -2.82 -7.49 -3.19
C GLY A 50 -3.26 -8.47 -4.30
N ALA A 51 -2.97 -8.19 -5.57
CA ALA A 51 -3.38 -9.00 -6.71
C ALA A 51 -2.37 -10.12 -7.06
N ASN A 52 -2.78 -11.01 -7.96
CA ASN A 52 -1.92 -12.00 -8.63
C ASN A 52 -1.09 -12.87 -7.67
N THR A 53 0.22 -12.63 -7.57
CA THR A 53 1.12 -13.40 -6.72
C THR A 53 0.74 -13.26 -5.26
N PHE A 54 0.40 -12.05 -4.81
CA PHE A 54 0.01 -11.81 -3.42
C PHE A 54 -1.24 -12.62 -3.07
N SER A 55 -2.29 -12.57 -3.90
CA SER A 55 -3.53 -13.31 -3.65
C SER A 55 -3.38 -14.83 -3.75
N ARG A 56 -2.39 -15.33 -4.51
CA ARG A 56 -2.03 -16.76 -4.51
C ARG A 56 -1.36 -17.16 -3.19
N VAL A 57 -0.35 -16.41 -2.75
CA VAL A 57 0.35 -16.64 -1.48
C VAL A 57 -0.62 -16.53 -0.29
N ALA A 58 -1.53 -15.56 -0.33
CA ALA A 58 -2.59 -15.43 0.66
C ALA A 58 -3.55 -16.62 0.66
N ARG A 59 -3.93 -17.14 -0.53
CA ARG A 59 -4.79 -18.33 -0.63
C ARG A 59 -4.12 -19.58 -0.08
N ASP A 60 -2.80 -19.69 -0.22
CA ASP A 60 -2.02 -20.79 0.34
C ASP A 60 -1.81 -20.62 1.86
N GLU A 61 -2.45 -19.61 2.49
CA GLU A 61 -2.38 -19.30 3.91
C GLU A 61 -0.95 -19.14 4.43
N ASN A 62 -0.04 -18.66 3.57
CA ASN A 62 1.33 -18.38 3.97
C ASN A 62 1.40 -17.02 4.68
N PHE A 63 0.91 -17.01 5.92
CA PHE A 63 0.82 -15.83 6.79
C PHE A 63 2.18 -15.17 7.01
N ASP A 64 3.25 -15.95 7.16
CA ASP A 64 4.61 -15.44 7.36
C ASP A 64 5.10 -14.63 6.16
N ALA A 65 4.87 -15.11 4.94
CA ALA A 65 5.26 -14.39 3.73
C ALA A 65 4.48 -13.09 3.56
N ILE A 66 3.16 -13.13 3.78
CA ILE A 66 2.31 -11.93 3.71
C ILE A 66 2.71 -10.92 4.79
N GLY A 67 2.90 -11.38 6.02
CA GLY A 67 3.30 -10.56 7.16
C GLY A 67 4.67 -9.95 6.95
N GLY A 68 5.65 -10.73 6.48
CA GLY A 68 6.98 -10.23 6.18
C GLY A 68 6.97 -9.11 5.14
N VAL A 69 6.17 -9.25 4.08
CA VAL A 69 6.03 -8.21 3.04
C VAL A 69 5.35 -6.95 3.59
N LEU A 70 4.26 -7.09 4.34
CA LEU A 70 3.53 -5.95 4.91
C LEU A 70 4.35 -5.22 5.99
N GLN A 71 5.07 -5.97 6.83
CA GLN A 71 6.00 -5.42 7.81
C GLN A 71 7.13 -4.67 7.11
N THR A 72 7.74 -5.26 6.08
CA THR A 72 8.80 -4.61 5.29
C THR A 72 8.32 -3.33 4.62
N LEU A 73 7.10 -3.32 4.08
CA LEU A 73 6.48 -2.12 3.50
C LEU A 73 6.46 -0.98 4.53
N VAL A 74 5.97 -1.29 5.73
CA VAL A 74 5.75 -0.31 6.79
C VAL A 74 7.06 0.14 7.44
N ASP A 75 8.05 -0.76 7.59
CA ASP A 75 9.39 -0.42 8.10
C ASP A 75 10.20 0.39 7.08
N GLY A 76 9.95 0.21 5.79
CA GLY A 76 10.51 1.02 4.70
C GLY A 76 9.82 2.38 4.51
N GLY A 77 8.91 2.77 5.41
CA GLY A 77 8.16 4.04 5.32
C GLY A 77 7.07 4.06 4.24
N GLY A 78 6.69 2.90 3.72
CA GLY A 78 5.49 2.71 2.91
C GLY A 78 4.25 2.53 3.79
N SER A 79 3.07 2.75 3.21
CA SER A 79 1.80 2.62 3.93
C SER A 79 0.62 2.20 3.05
N VAL A 80 0.69 2.36 1.73
CA VAL A 80 -0.45 2.10 0.85
C VAL A 80 -0.55 0.61 0.52
N PHE A 81 -1.66 -0.01 0.88
CA PHE A 81 -2.01 -1.38 0.46
C PHE A 81 -3.33 -1.39 -0.31
N ASP A 82 -3.28 -1.86 -1.56
CA ASP A 82 -4.40 -1.90 -2.49
C ASP A 82 -4.88 -3.34 -2.76
N THR A 83 -6.06 -3.67 -2.28
CA THR A 83 -6.70 -4.99 -2.43
C THR A 83 -8.03 -4.87 -3.19
N ALA A 84 -8.83 -5.93 -3.25
CA ALA A 84 -10.20 -5.90 -3.78
C ALA A 84 -11.01 -7.08 -3.23
N ALA A 85 -12.34 -6.90 -3.13
CA ALA A 85 -13.26 -7.98 -2.75
C ALA A 85 -13.13 -9.25 -3.62
N GLY A 86 -12.69 -9.07 -4.87
CA GLY A 86 -12.45 -10.14 -5.85
C GLY A 86 -11.05 -10.77 -5.85
N TYR A 87 -10.11 -10.31 -5.02
CA TYR A 87 -8.74 -10.84 -4.98
C TYR A 87 -8.57 -12.07 -4.06
N GLY A 88 -9.60 -12.91 -3.97
CA GLY A 88 -9.56 -14.12 -3.15
C GLY A 88 -9.34 -13.82 -1.66
N ALA A 89 -8.36 -14.48 -1.05
CA ALA A 89 -8.05 -14.37 0.38
C ALA A 89 -7.26 -13.11 0.76
N SER A 90 -6.97 -12.20 -0.19
CA SER A 90 -6.11 -11.03 0.04
C SER A 90 -6.62 -10.12 1.17
N GLU A 91 -7.91 -9.79 1.20
CA GLU A 91 -8.49 -8.96 2.27
C GLU A 91 -8.41 -9.64 3.64
N GLU A 92 -8.85 -10.90 3.71
CA GLU A 92 -8.96 -11.65 4.97
C GLU A 92 -7.60 -11.91 5.60
N VAL A 93 -6.64 -12.41 4.81
CA VAL A 93 -5.30 -12.73 5.30
C VAL A 93 -4.53 -11.47 5.67
N SER A 94 -4.62 -10.40 4.87
CA SER A 94 -3.93 -9.14 5.19
C SER A 94 -4.51 -8.48 6.43
N GLY A 95 -5.85 -8.47 6.57
CA GLY A 95 -6.52 -7.96 7.76
C GLY A 95 -6.06 -8.67 9.02
N ARG A 96 -6.14 -10.01 9.02
CA ARG A 96 -5.69 -10.84 10.14
C ARG A 96 -4.22 -10.60 10.50
N VAL A 97 -3.32 -10.70 9.52
CA VAL A 97 -1.88 -10.62 9.77
C VAL A 97 -1.46 -9.24 10.26
N THR A 98 -2.03 -8.16 9.72
CA THR A 98 -1.69 -6.80 10.16
C THR A 98 -2.20 -6.49 11.56
N GLN A 99 -3.30 -7.11 11.98
CA GLN A 99 -3.79 -7.05 13.35
C GLN A 99 -2.89 -7.83 14.31
N GLU A 100 -2.49 -9.05 13.94
CA GLU A 100 -1.54 -9.87 14.73
C GLU A 100 -0.18 -9.16 14.90
N LEU A 101 0.30 -8.47 13.86
CA LEU A 101 1.53 -7.67 13.90
C LEU A 101 1.37 -6.29 14.56
N GLY A 102 0.14 -5.83 14.83
CA GLY A 102 -0.12 -4.51 15.39
C GLY A 102 0.24 -3.34 14.46
N ILE A 103 0.17 -3.54 13.14
CA ILE A 103 0.50 -2.52 12.12
C ILE A 103 -0.70 -2.04 11.30
N ALA A 104 -1.91 -2.57 11.56
CA ALA A 104 -3.09 -2.26 10.76
C ALA A 104 -3.42 -0.75 10.70
N ASN A 105 -3.14 0.01 11.76
CA ASN A 105 -3.33 1.46 11.83
C ASN A 105 -2.23 2.29 11.14
N ARG A 106 -1.17 1.65 10.65
CA ARG A 106 -0.07 2.27 9.89
C ARG A 106 -0.26 2.13 8.38
N ILE A 107 -1.31 1.41 7.97
CA ILE A 107 -1.61 1.10 6.57
C ILE A 107 -2.77 2.00 6.12
N PHE A 108 -2.60 2.59 4.94
CA PHE A 108 -3.67 3.19 4.16
C PHE A 108 -4.33 2.08 3.34
N TRP A 109 -5.57 1.75 3.68
CA TRP A 109 -6.33 0.64 3.14
C TRP A 109 -7.17 1.05 1.94
N ALA A 110 -6.79 0.57 0.76
CA ALA A 110 -7.59 0.68 -0.45
C ALA A 110 -8.22 -0.68 -0.80
N THR A 111 -9.53 -0.71 -1.01
CA THR A 111 -10.23 -1.86 -1.62
C THR A 111 -11.12 -1.41 -2.78
N LYS A 112 -11.77 -2.37 -3.43
CA LYS A 112 -12.57 -2.13 -4.62
C LYS A 112 -13.90 -2.85 -4.54
N VAL A 113 -14.95 -2.15 -4.96
CA VAL A 113 -16.30 -2.68 -5.15
C VAL A 113 -16.57 -2.96 -6.63
N ASN A 114 -17.18 -4.11 -6.92
CA ASN A 114 -17.56 -4.51 -8.27
C ASN A 114 -18.90 -5.25 -8.24
N VAL A 115 -19.97 -4.57 -8.64
CA VAL A 115 -21.33 -5.12 -8.69
C VAL A 115 -22.03 -4.95 -10.03
N ALA A 116 -21.47 -4.12 -10.93
CA ALA A 116 -21.84 -4.14 -12.32
C ALA A 116 -20.95 -5.15 -13.06
N GLY A 117 -21.54 -5.93 -13.96
CA GLY A 117 -20.82 -6.83 -14.85
C GLY A 117 -19.81 -6.06 -15.69
N GLY A 118 -18.52 -6.43 -15.58
CA GLY A 118 -17.47 -5.94 -16.46
C GLY A 118 -17.38 -6.73 -17.78
N ARG A 119 -16.25 -6.62 -18.48
CA ARG A 119 -15.96 -7.32 -19.77
C ARG A 119 -16.11 -8.85 -19.74
N ARG A 120 -16.19 -9.47 -18.56
CA ARG A 120 -16.30 -10.93 -18.36
C ARG A 120 -17.74 -11.45 -18.31
N GLY A 121 -18.74 -10.60 -18.54
CA GLY A 121 -20.16 -10.96 -18.47
C GLY A 121 -20.74 -10.80 -17.07
N GLY A 122 -22.06 -10.58 -17.00
CA GLY A 122 -22.81 -10.28 -15.78
C GLY A 122 -23.91 -9.25 -16.03
N ASN A 123 -24.76 -9.01 -15.03
CA ASN A 123 -25.78 -7.96 -15.11
C ASN A 123 -25.09 -6.61 -15.33
N ARG A 124 -25.44 -5.90 -16.41
CA ARG A 124 -24.83 -4.59 -16.70
C ARG A 124 -25.32 -3.49 -15.78
N SER A 125 -26.45 -3.67 -15.12
CA SER A 125 -26.94 -2.72 -14.12
C SER A 125 -26.27 -2.95 -12.78
N ALA A 126 -25.76 -1.88 -12.18
CA ALA A 126 -25.26 -1.93 -10.81
C ALA A 126 -26.42 -2.09 -9.82
N ASP A 127 -26.23 -2.92 -8.80
CA ASP A 127 -27.15 -3.06 -7.68
C ASP A 127 -26.53 -2.36 -6.44
N PRO A 128 -27.08 -1.22 -5.98
CA PRO A 128 -26.57 -0.51 -4.81
C PRO A 128 -26.58 -1.32 -3.52
N ASP A 129 -27.54 -2.23 -3.33
CA ASP A 129 -27.63 -3.05 -2.12
C ASP A 129 -26.59 -4.16 -2.15
N ALA A 130 -26.34 -4.75 -3.33
CA ALA A 130 -25.20 -5.63 -3.52
C ALA A 130 -23.86 -4.92 -3.28
N ALA A 131 -23.73 -3.64 -3.65
CA ALA A 131 -22.53 -2.84 -3.43
C ALA A 131 -22.27 -2.64 -1.93
N ARG A 132 -23.30 -2.21 -1.19
CA ARG A 132 -23.25 -2.07 0.27
C ARG A 132 -22.88 -3.39 0.93
N ALA A 133 -23.55 -4.48 0.57
CA ALA A 133 -23.25 -5.79 1.13
C ALA A 133 -21.81 -6.26 0.82
N GLN A 134 -21.26 -5.89 -0.34
CA GLN A 134 -19.86 -6.19 -0.67
C GLN A 134 -18.88 -5.36 0.17
N ILE A 135 -19.16 -4.08 0.38
CA ILE A 135 -18.36 -3.19 1.24
C ILE A 135 -18.37 -3.71 2.69
N GLU A 136 -19.53 -4.10 3.22
CA GLU A 136 -19.65 -4.71 4.56
C GLU A 136 -18.82 -5.99 4.67
N ARG A 137 -18.78 -6.83 3.62
CA ARG A 137 -17.91 -8.02 3.60
C ARG A 137 -16.43 -7.64 3.61
N SER A 138 -16.03 -6.58 2.91
CA SER A 138 -14.64 -6.09 2.96
C SER A 138 -14.27 -5.62 4.37
N PHE A 139 -15.14 -4.88 5.08
CA PHE A 139 -14.92 -4.52 6.48
C PHE A 139 -14.76 -5.75 7.39
N ASN A 140 -15.65 -6.74 7.24
CA ASN A 140 -15.58 -7.98 8.02
C ASN A 140 -14.29 -8.77 7.79
N ARG A 141 -13.78 -8.80 6.55
CA ARG A 141 -12.53 -9.49 6.19
C ARG A 141 -11.29 -8.74 6.67
N LEU A 142 -11.26 -7.43 6.45
CA LEU A 142 -10.12 -6.59 6.82
C LEU A 142 -10.02 -6.40 8.34
N GLN A 143 -11.15 -6.46 9.05
CA GLN A 143 -11.24 -6.24 10.50
C GLN A 143 -10.65 -4.89 10.95
N ILE A 144 -10.84 -3.86 10.14
CA ILE A 144 -10.41 -2.47 10.41
C ILE A 144 -11.63 -1.56 10.58
N PRO A 145 -11.52 -0.49 11.39
CA PRO A 145 -12.65 0.42 11.64
C PRO A 145 -12.94 1.35 10.45
N VAL A 146 -11.94 1.61 9.61
CA VAL A 146 -12.03 2.54 8.48
C VAL A 146 -11.29 1.93 7.28
N ILE A 147 -11.91 1.98 6.10
CA ILE A 147 -11.25 1.75 4.82
C ILE A 147 -11.02 3.13 4.21
N ASP A 148 -9.76 3.50 3.99
CA ASP A 148 -9.38 4.86 3.56
C ASP A 148 -9.81 5.18 2.12
N LEU A 149 -9.88 4.15 1.26
CA LEU A 149 -10.30 4.30 -0.13
C LEU A 149 -11.12 3.10 -0.62
N ILE A 150 -12.35 3.36 -1.07
CA ILE A 150 -13.16 2.39 -1.80
C ILE A 150 -13.29 2.85 -3.25
N GLN A 151 -12.81 2.02 -4.17
CA GLN A 151 -12.81 2.33 -5.61
C GLN A 151 -13.90 1.52 -6.34
N VAL A 152 -14.50 2.12 -7.37
CA VAL A 152 -15.24 1.36 -8.38
C VAL A 152 -14.23 0.55 -9.21
N HIS A 153 -14.22 -0.78 -9.04
CA HIS A 153 -13.19 -1.64 -9.65
C HIS A 153 -13.28 -1.65 -11.18
N ASN A 154 -14.50 -1.70 -11.70
CA ASN A 154 -14.79 -1.61 -13.12
C ASN A 154 -16.07 -0.80 -13.30
N MET A 155 -16.01 0.18 -14.20
CA MET A 155 -17.17 0.98 -14.57
C MET A 155 -17.96 0.22 -15.65
N GLY A 156 -19.17 -0.22 -15.30
CA GLY A 156 -20.10 -0.93 -16.18
C GLY A 156 -21.45 -0.23 -16.34
N ASP A 157 -21.85 0.59 -15.35
CA ASP A 157 -23.12 1.32 -15.28
C ASP A 157 -22.92 2.77 -14.76
N PRO A 158 -22.36 3.68 -15.58
CA PRO A 158 -22.07 5.05 -15.15
C PRO A 158 -23.24 5.86 -14.56
N PRO A 159 -24.50 5.68 -14.98
CA PRO A 159 -25.63 6.38 -14.34
C PRO A 159 -25.86 6.00 -12.88
N THR A 160 -25.40 4.82 -12.44
CA THR A 160 -25.69 4.27 -11.11
C THR A 160 -24.45 4.23 -10.20
N GLN A 161 -23.27 3.94 -10.77
CA GLN A 161 -21.99 3.80 -10.04
C GLN A 161 -21.27 5.13 -9.82
#